data_AF-A0A2W6ZEM8-F1
#
_entry.id   AF-A0A2W6ZEM8-F1
#
_cell.length_a   1.000
_cell.length_b   1.000
_cell.length_c   1.000
_cell.angle_alpha   90.00
_cell.angle_beta   90.00
_cell.angle_gamma   90.00
#
_symmetry.space_group_name_H-M   'P 1'
#
loop_
_entity.id
_entity.type
_entity.pdbx_description
1 polymer ?
#
loop_
_entity_poly.entity_id
_entity_poly.type
_entity_poly.pdbx_seq_one_letter_code
_entity_poly.pdbx_strand_id
1 'polypeptide(L)' 'MAVTRSVNPMQLSEHARIWFSLKSAIASSSGFKSWKGELPAAEAEAAPLDQLVRRYLRETLETLAY' A
#
# COMPACT_ATOMS: atom_id res chain seq x y z
N MET A 1 -21.22 -13.73 -23.63
CA MET A 1 -20.49 -14.83 -22.98
C MET A 1 -19.48 -14.21 -22.03
N ALA A 2 -19.70 -14.28 -20.71
CA ALA A 2 -18.79 -13.70 -19.72
C ALA A 2 -17.67 -14.71 -19.44
N VAL A 3 -16.43 -14.39 -19.85
CA VAL A 3 -15.25 -15.15 -19.45
C VAL A 3 -15.03 -14.88 -17.96
N THR A 4 -15.51 -15.78 -17.10
CA THR A 4 -15.08 -15.80 -15.71
C THR A 4 -13.63 -16.28 -15.70
N ARG A 5 -12.70 -15.34 -15.62
CA ARG A 5 -11.28 -15.63 -15.37
C ARG A 5 -11.21 -16.44 -14.07
N SER A 6 -11.02 -17.75 -14.17
CA SER A 6 -10.79 -18.61 -13.02
C SER A 6 -9.55 -18.08 -12.30
N VAL A 7 -9.77 -17.46 -11.14
CA VAL A 7 -8.67 -16.89 -10.37
C VAL A 7 -7.95 -18.05 -9.72
N ASN A 8 -6.77 -18.38 -10.23
CA ASN A 8 -6.00 -19.49 -9.70
C ASN A 8 -5.57 -19.14 -8.25
N PRO A 9 -5.92 -19.95 -7.24
CA PRO A 9 -5.59 -19.68 -5.84
C PRO A 9 -4.07 -19.56 -5.60
N MET A 10 -3.24 -20.23 -6.41
CA MET A 10 -1.79 -20.07 -6.37
C MET A 10 -1.34 -18.66 -6.77
N GLN A 11 -1.96 -18.08 -7.81
CA GLN A 11 -1.66 -16.71 -8.23
C GLN A 11 -2.13 -15.70 -7.18
N LEU A 12 -3.29 -15.90 -6.56
CA LEU A 12 -3.75 -15.06 -5.45
C LEU A 12 -2.76 -15.06 -4.28
N SER A 13 -2.18 -16.23 -3.95
CA SER A 13 -1.16 -16.35 -2.91
C SER A 13 0.13 -15.61 -3.29
N GLU A 14 0.56 -15.71 -4.54
CA GLU A 14 1.71 -14.97 -5.06
C GLU A 14 1.49 -13.45 -5.04
N HIS A 15 0.35 -12.97 -5.53
CA HIS A 15 -0.03 -11.55 -5.46
C HIS A 15 -0.07 -11.03 -4.03
N ALA A 16 -0.59 -11.82 -3.08
CA ALA A 16 -0.59 -11.46 -1.67
C ALA A 16 0.84 -11.36 -1.09
N ARG A 17 1.74 -12.26 -1.49
CA ARG A 17 3.17 -12.22 -1.09
C ARG A 17 3.87 -11.00 -1.67
N ILE A 18 3.67 -10.71 -2.96
CA ILE A 18 4.24 -9.53 -3.62
C ILE A 18 3.75 -8.26 -2.92
N TRP A 19 2.44 -8.16 -2.66
CA TRP A 19 1.85 -7.03 -1.96
C TRP A 19 2.42 -6.85 -0.55
N PHE A 20 2.60 -7.95 0.19
CA PHE A 20 3.22 -7.91 1.51
C PHE A 20 4.65 -7.35 1.44
N SER A 21 5.49 -7.89 0.58
CA SER A 21 6.87 -7.43 0.40
C SER A 21 6.94 -5.95 0.00
N LEU A 22 6.07 -5.52 -0.91
CA LEU A 22 5.99 -4.13 -1.35
C LEU A 22 5.62 -3.20 -0.19
N LYS A 23 4.59 -3.54 0.59
CA LYS A 23 4.20 -2.75 1.77
C LYS A 23 5.35 -2.63 2.76
N SER A 24 6.06 -3.71 3.03
CA SER A 24 7.21 -3.69 3.95
C SER A 24 8.35 -2.82 3.44
N ALA A 25 8.66 -2.87 2.14
CA ALA A 25 9.68 -2.01 1.53
C ALA A 25 9.29 -0.52 1.58
N ILE A 26 8.02 -0.19 1.32
CA ILE A 26 7.52 1.19 1.43
C ILE A 26 7.59 1.63 2.90
N ALA A 27 7.11 0.81 3.83
CA ALA A 27 7.11 1.12 5.26
C ALA A 27 8.52 1.37 5.83
N SER A 28 9.53 0.70 5.27
CA SER A 28 10.93 0.86 5.70
C SER A 28 11.61 2.08 5.07
N SER A 29 11.07 2.61 3.97
CA SER A 29 11.61 3.78 3.26
C SER A 29 11.58 5.05 4.12
N SER A 30 12.55 5.94 3.87
CA SER A 30 12.63 7.24 4.56
C SER A 30 11.43 8.13 4.23
N GLY A 31 11.02 8.19 2.96
CA GLY A 31 9.89 9.00 2.53
C GLY A 31 8.58 8.65 3.23
N PHE A 32 8.28 7.36 3.38
CA PHE A 32 7.08 6.93 4.11
C PHE A 32 7.14 7.25 5.61
N LYS A 33 8.32 7.09 6.24
CA LYS A 33 8.50 7.39 7.67
C LYS A 33 8.35 8.89 7.96
N SER A 34 8.92 9.75 7.12
CA SER A 34 8.76 11.20 7.21
C SER A 34 7.30 11.60 7.02
N TRP A 35 6.66 11.12 5.96
CA TRP A 35 5.25 11.37 5.69
C TRP A 35 4.32 10.88 6.81
N LYS A 36 4.56 9.68 7.37
CA LYS A 36 3.79 9.17 8.51
C LYS A 36 3.94 10.08 9.75
N GLY A 37 5.10 10.71 9.94
CA GLY A 37 5.35 11.66 11.02
C GLY A 37 4.61 13.01 10.87
N GLU A 38 4.18 13.35 9.66
CA GLU A 38 3.37 14.55 9.37
C GLU A 38 1.87 14.31 9.65
N LEU A 39 1.43 13.05 9.73
CA LEU A 39 0.06 12.71 10.07
C LEU A 39 -0.25 12.97 11.55
N PRO A 40 -1.52 13.25 11.89
CA PRO A 40 -1.96 13.27 13.28
C PRO A 40 -1.64 11.94 13.98
N ALA A 41 -1.10 11.98 15.19
CA ALA A 41 -0.69 10.78 15.93
C ALA A 41 -1.83 9.75 16.10
N ALA A 42 -3.07 10.23 16.26
CA ALA A 42 -4.25 9.38 16.34
C ALA A 42 -4.50 8.59 15.04
N GLU A 43 -4.23 9.19 13.87
CA GLU A 43 -4.37 8.52 12.57
C GLU A 43 -3.17 7.62 12.26
N ALA A 44 -1.97 8.07 12.60
CA ALA A 44 -0.73 7.35 12.35
C ALA A 44 -0.66 6.00 13.11
N GLU A 45 -1.21 5.95 14.33
CA GLU A 45 -1.17 4.76 15.19
C GLU A 45 -2.44 3.91 15.10
N ALA A 46 -3.62 4.49 14.81
CA ALA A 46 -4.85 3.71 14.69
C ALA A 46 -5.00 3.04 13.31
N ALA A 47 -4.41 3.59 12.25
CA ALA A 47 -4.61 3.09 10.90
C ALA A 47 -3.73 1.85 10.63
N PRO A 48 -4.28 0.79 10.01
CA PRO A 48 -3.50 -0.36 9.60
C PRO A 48 -2.47 0.03 8.52
N LEU A 49 -1.32 -0.65 8.50
CA LEU A 49 -0.24 -0.37 7.55
C LEU A 49 -0.72 -0.37 6.08
N ASP A 50 -1.65 -1.25 5.73
CA ASP A 50 -2.23 -1.31 4.39
C ASP A 50 -2.90 0.01 3.98
N GLN A 51 -3.66 0.62 4.89
CA GLN A 51 -4.34 1.88 4.65
C GLN A 51 -3.35 3.04 4.55
N LEU A 52 -2.35 3.07 5.43
CA LEU A 52 -1.30 4.10 5.39
C LEU A 52 -0.49 4.02 4.09
N VAL A 53 -0.08 2.83 3.67
CA VAL A 53 0.66 2.63 2.40
C VAL A 53 -0.18 3.07 1.20
N ARG A 54 -1.48 2.72 1.15
CA ARG A 54 -2.36 3.17 0.07
C ARG A 54 -2.52 4.68 0.02
N ARG A 55 -2.64 5.33 1.18
CA ARG A 55 -2.77 6.79 1.27
C ARG A 55 -1.48 7.47 0.82
N TYR A 56 -0.32 7.02 1.30
CA TYR A 56 0.98 7.52 0.86
C TYR A 56 1.17 7.40 -0.65
N LEU A 57 0.86 6.23 -1.23
CA LEU A 57 0.94 6.01 -2.67
C LEU A 57 0.01 6.94 -3.45
N ARG A 58 -1.21 7.17 -2.95
CA ARG A 58 -2.15 8.11 -3.59
C ARG A 58 -1.60 9.53 -3.60
N GLU A 59 -1.20 10.04 -2.44
CA GLU A 59 -0.72 11.42 -2.30
C GLU A 59 0.58 11.65 -3.10
N THR A 60 1.50 10.68 -3.10
CA THR A 60 2.74 10.76 -3.91
C THR A 60 2.48 10.71 -5.42
N LEU A 61 1.52 9.89 -5.87
CA LEU A 61 1.13 9.84 -7.28
C LEU A 61 0.39 11.10 -7.73
N GLU A 62 -0.44 11.69 -6.87
CA GLU A 62 -1.10 12.98 -7.14
C GLU A 62 -0.08 14.11 -7.30
N THR A 63 1.02 14.07 -6.53
CA THR A 63 2.10 15.07 -6.59
C THR A 63 2.94 14.97 -7.89
N LEU A 64 2.98 13.79 -8.52
CA LEU A 64 3.74 13.54 -9.77
C LEU A 64 2.89 13.72 -11.04
N ALA A 65 1.57 13.88 -10.91
CA ALA A 65 0.64 14.02 -12.04
C ALA A 65 0.46 15.47 -12.51
N TYR A 66 1.30 16.40 -12.02
CA TYR A 66 1.32 17.82 -12.37
C TYR A 66 2.61 18.14 -13.14
#